data_AF-A0A7C1QRD6-F1
#
_entry.id   AF-A0A7C1QRD6-F1
#
_cell.length_a   1.000
_cell.length_b   1.000
_cell.length_c   1.000
_cell.angle_alpha   90.00
_cell.angle_beta   90.00
_cell.angle_gamma   90.00
#
_symmetry.space_group_name_H-M   'P 1'
#
loop_
_entity.id
_entity.type
_entity.pdbx_description
1 polymer ?
#
loop_
_entity_poly.entity_id
_entity_poly.type
_entity_poly.pdbx_seq_one_letter_code
_entity_poly.pdbx_strand_id
1 'polypeptide(L)' 'MAHQSDLIADDIQAYLKQHENKELLRLLTCGSVDDGKSTLIGRLLHDTKMIYEDH' A
#
# COMPACT_ATOMS: atom_id res chain seq x y z
N MET A 1 -5.60 -8.53 4.46
CA MET A 1 -4.90 -8.88 3.19
C MET A 1 -4.91 -10.39 2.95
N ALA A 2 -6.07 -11.05 3.07
CA ALA A 2 -6.21 -12.48 2.78
C ALA A 2 -7.02 -12.74 1.48
N HIS A 3 -7.52 -11.68 0.84
CA HIS A 3 -8.50 -11.80 -0.26
C HIS A 3 -7.86 -11.77 -1.67
N GLN A 4 -6.56 -11.48 -1.79
CA GLN A 4 -5.87 -11.45 -3.10
C GLN A 4 -5.44 -12.84 -3.57
N SER A 5 -5.21 -13.77 -2.65
CA SER A 5 -4.67 -15.11 -2.94
C SER A 5 -5.61 -15.94 -3.81
N ASP A 6 -6.91 -15.93 -3.51
CA ASP A 6 -7.88 -16.81 -4.16
C ASP A 6 -8.12 -16.39 -5.63
N LEU A 7 -8.24 -15.08 -5.89
CA LEU A 7 -8.38 -14.52 -7.25
C LEU A 7 -7.15 -14.76 -8.14
N ILE A 8 -5.94 -14.75 -7.56
CA ILE A 8 -4.71 -15.05 -8.31
C ILE A 8 -4.69 -16.51 -8.76
N ALA A 9 -5.17 -17.43 -7.91
CA ALA A 9 -5.18 -18.86 -8.19
C ALA A 9 -6.30 -19.24 -9.19
N ASP A 10 -7.49 -18.65 -9.03
CA ASP A 10 -8.68 -19.00 -9.82
C ASP A 10 -8.76 -18.25 -11.16
N ASP A 11 -8.37 -16.97 -11.21
CA ASP A 11 -8.43 -16.14 -12.42
C ASP A 11 -7.41 -14.99 -12.40
N ILE A 12 -6.20 -15.31 -12.87
CA ILE A 12 -5.13 -14.32 -12.99
C ILE A 12 -5.48 -13.15 -13.92
N GLN A 13 -6.32 -13.35 -14.94
CA GLN A 13 -6.67 -12.28 -15.89
C GLN A 13 -7.59 -11.25 -15.23
N ALA A 14 -8.58 -11.70 -14.45
CA ALA A 14 -9.41 -10.83 -13.65
C ALA A 14 -8.59 -10.01 -12.64
N TYR A 15 -7.63 -10.66 -11.96
CA TYR A 15 -6.72 -9.99 -11.04
C TYR A 15 -5.88 -8.90 -11.73
N LEU A 16 -5.26 -9.21 -12.87
CA LEU A 16 -4.45 -8.25 -13.62
C LEU A 16 -5.28 -7.06 -14.09
N LYS A 17 -6.49 -7.31 -14.62
CA LYS A 17 -7.40 -6.26 -15.09
C LYS A 17 -7.84 -5.31 -13.97
N GLN A 18 -8.05 -5.82 -12.75
CA GLN A 18 -8.35 -4.98 -11.59
C GLN A 18 -7.17 -4.06 -11.23
N HIS A 19 -5.94 -4.55 -11.40
CA HIS A 19 -4.74 -3.81 -11.03
C HIS A 19 -4.23 -2.86 -12.13
N GLU A 20 -4.65 -3.05 -13.37
CA GLU A 20 -4.27 -2.23 -14.53
C GLU A 20 -4.72 -0.76 -14.40
N ASN A 21 -5.86 -0.50 -13.75
CA ASN A 21 -6.50 0.81 -13.69
C ASN A 21 -6.41 1.49 -12.31
N LYS A 22 -5.31 1.28 -11.58
CA LYS A 22 -5.13 1.96 -10.28
C LYS A 22 -4.86 3.45 -10.50
N GLU A 23 -5.67 4.28 -9.85
CA GLU A 23 -5.50 5.73 -9.87
C GLU A 23 -4.36 6.18 -8.94
N LEU A 24 -3.70 7.27 -9.32
CA LEU A 24 -2.64 7.87 -8.52
C LEU A 24 -3.24 8.83 -7.48
N LEU A 25 -3.19 8.43 -6.21
CA LEU A 25 -3.53 9.32 -5.09
C LEU A 25 -2.29 10.13 -4.65
N ARG A 26 -2.43 11.45 -4.62
CA ARG A 26 -1.43 12.36 -4.03
C ARG A 26 -1.97 12.86 -2.69
N LEU A 27 -1.23 12.61 -1.61
CA LEU A 27 -1.60 13.02 -0.26
C LEU A 27 -0.47 13.84 0.38
N LEU A 28 -0.85 14.72 1.30
CA LEU A 28 0.05 15.52 2.12
C LEU A 28 -0.30 15.28 3.59
N THR A 29 0.72 15.11 4.44
CA THR A 29 0.53 15.14 5.90
C THR A 29 0.88 16.54 6.41
N CYS A 30 0.03 17.10 7.28
CA CYS A 30 0.24 18.40 7.93
C CYS A 30 -0.03 18.29 9.44
N GLY A 31 0.58 19.19 10.23
CA GLY A 31 0.57 19.12 11.69
C GLY A 31 1.84 19.71 12.32
N SER A 32 1.77 20.01 13.62
CA SER A 32 2.87 20.52 14.44
C SER A 32 4.04 19.54 14.55
N VAL A 33 5.19 20.02 15.03
CA VAL A 33 6.27 19.16 15.51
C VAL A 33 5.68 18.18 16.53
N ASP A 34 6.14 16.92 16.49
CA ASP A 34 5.71 15.79 17.34
C ASP A 34 4.30 15.21 17.13
N ASP A 35 3.51 15.73 16.17
CA ASP A 35 2.21 15.12 15.78
C ASP A 35 2.34 13.75 15.06
N GLY A 36 3.56 13.22 14.92
CA GLY A 36 3.78 11.90 14.36
C GLY A 36 3.61 11.79 12.85
N LYS A 37 3.64 12.90 12.09
CA LYS A 37 3.54 12.91 10.61
C LYS A 37 4.49 11.91 9.93
N SER A 38 5.76 11.92 10.35
CA SER A 38 6.79 11.01 9.81
C SER A 38 6.55 9.55 10.25
N THR A 39 6.06 9.34 11.48
CA THR A 39 5.67 8.01 11.97
C THR A 39 4.52 7.43 11.17
N LEU A 40 3.51 8.23 10.82
CA LEU A 40 2.40 7.81 9.97
C LEU A 40 2.88 7.42 8.57
N ILE A 41 3.71 8.25 7.93
CA ILE A 41 4.30 7.91 6.62
C ILE A 41 5.11 6.62 6.72
N GLY A 42 5.98 6.50 7.73
CA GLY A 42 6.78 5.30 7.95
C GLY A 42 5.92 4.05 8.14
N ARG A 43 4.84 4.14 8.92
CA ARG A 43 3.90 3.03 9.12
C ARG A 43 3.16 2.65 7.84
N LEU A 44 2.70 3.63 7.06
CA LEU A 44 2.08 3.37 5.75
C LEU A 44 3.03 2.63 4.83
N LEU A 45 4.29 3.08 4.72
CA LEU A 45 5.29 2.44 3.87
C LEU A 45 5.66 1.03 4.38
N HIS A 46 5.76 0.84 5.70
CA HIS A 46 6.01 -0.47 6.32
C HIS A 46 4.86 -1.45 6.04
N ASP A 47 3.62 -1.08 6.40
CA ASP A 47 2.46 -1.96 6.30
C ASP A 47 2.07 -2.27 4.84
N THR A 48 2.44 -1.40 3.90
CA THR A 48 2.26 -1.62 2.45
C THR A 48 3.43 -2.35 1.80
N LYS A 49 4.43 -2.79 2.57
CA LYS A 49 5.66 -3.44 2.08
C LYS A 49 6.41 -2.62 1.03
N MET A 50 6.38 -1.30 1.17
CA MET A 50 7.08 -0.35 0.31
C MET A 50 8.46 0.04 0.86
N ILE A 51 8.84 -0.48 2.03
CA ILE A 51 10.20 -0.43 2.59
C ILE A 51 10.79 -1.84 2.49
N TYR A 52 12.02 -1.96 2.02
CA TYR A 52 12.78 -3.21 2.13
C TYR A 52 13.16 -3.42 3.59
N GLU A 53 12.76 -4.56 4.16
CA GLU A 53 13.26 -4.99 5.46
C GLU A 53 14.68 -5.51 5.25
N ASP A 54 15.68 -4.75 5.72
CA ASP A 54 17.04 -5.26 5.84
C ASP A 54 17.03 -6.34 6.94
N HIS A 55 16.98 -7.62 6.53
CA HIS A 55 17.13 -8.77 7.41
C HIS A 55 18.59 -8.97 7.83
#